data_AF-A0A1S8TA40-F1
#
_entry.id   AF-A0A1S8TA40-F1
#
_cell.length_a   1.000
_cell.length_b   1.000
_cell.length_c   1.000
_cell.angle_alpha   90.00
_cell.angle_beta   90.00
_cell.angle_gamma   90.00
#
_symmetry.space_group_name_H-M   'P 1'
#
loop_
_entity.id
_entity.type
_entity.pdbx_description
1 polymer ?
#
loop_
_entity_poly.entity_id
_entity_poly.type
_entity_poly.pdbx_seq_one_letter_code
_entity_poly.pdbx_strand_id
1 'polypeptide(L)'
;MYVSMMALFVIVIIFLCVGIIEPSNVIWWGEYEKKTRKRVLGYYGVASLALLLILVFTHDMSINSAKEEVQARKVVEEQKQASNIGYKPTTEEKKVLDKHYEDFTSDEFDMFEKLEDTYDSFNDEGKTAIKSDIERIRNERTKFIEENKKQIEENNKTYADFMKEIESSYQSMKVKDISGKDKTKQMNINMTLLNNLDDTYYECAKLTLDNETRMKEIGINKIIIFVNDKNGENQGILSFELQSGKYKSKLNTFSR
;
A
#
# COMPACT_ATOMS: atom_id res chain seq x y z
N MET A 1 -35.42 17.67 17.56
CA MET A 1 -36.29 17.14 16.48
C MET A 1 -37.13 15.96 16.95
N TYR A 2 -36.54 14.92 17.53
CA TYR A 2 -37.27 13.72 17.99
C TYR A 2 -38.37 14.01 19.05
N VAL A 3 -38.06 14.81 20.07
CA VAL A 3 -39.03 15.23 21.11
C VAL A 3 -40.24 15.96 20.51
N SER A 4 -40.00 16.82 19.51
CA SER A 4 -41.06 17.54 18.79
C SER A 4 -41.93 16.61 17.95
N MET A 5 -41.35 15.59 17.32
CA MET A 5 -42.09 14.58 16.53
C MET A 5 -42.91 13.63 17.42
N MET A 6 -42.38 13.25 18.59
CA MET A 6 -43.14 12.46 19.57
C MET A 6 -44.33 13.24 20.13
N ALA A 7 -44.16 14.53 20.44
CA ALA A 7 -45.27 15.37 20.91
C ALA A 7 -46.39 15.47 19.86
N LEU A 8 -46.05 15.63 18.58
CA LEU A 8 -47.02 15.65 17.48
C LEU A 8 -47.75 14.31 17.34
N PHE A 9 -47.05 13.19 17.47
CA PHE A 9 -47.66 11.86 17.42
C PHE A 9 -48.69 11.65 18.54
N VAL A 10 -48.37 12.07 19.77
CA VAL A 10 -49.31 12.00 20.91
C VAL A 10 -50.56 12.85 20.67
N ILE A 11 -50.39 14.06 20.13
CA ILE A 11 -51.51 14.96 19.78
C ILE A 11 -52.42 14.32 18.73
N VAL A 12 -51.86 13.67 17.71
CA VAL A 12 -52.64 12.96 16.66
C VAL A 12 -53.46 11.81 17.25
N ILE A 13 -52.91 11.06 18.21
CA ILE A 13 -53.64 9.99 18.92
C ILE A 13 -54.78 10.57 19.74
N ILE A 14 -54.57 11.69 20.43
CA ILE A 14 -55.62 12.35 21.22
C ILE A 14 -56.77 12.78 20.31
N PHE A 15 -56.48 13.42 19.17
CA PHE A 15 -57.50 13.81 18.20
C PHE A 15 -58.22 12.61 17.57
N LEU A 16 -57.52 11.49 17.36
CA LEU A 16 -58.15 10.25 16.91
C LEU A 16 -59.14 9.71 17.96
N CYS A 17 -58.77 9.69 19.23
CA CYS A 17 -59.64 9.23 20.31
C CYS A 17 -60.87 10.14 20.48
N VAL A 18 -60.67 11.46 20.50
CA VAL A 18 -61.75 12.44 20.60
C VAL A 18 -62.67 12.37 19.38
N GLY A 19 -62.10 12.26 18.17
CA GLY A 19 -62.87 12.22 16.93
C GLY A 19 -63.65 10.93 16.72
N ILE A 20 -63.26 9.82 17.37
CA ILE A 20 -64.06 8.59 17.40
C ILE A 20 -65.32 8.79 18.26
N ILE A 21 -65.22 9.53 19.37
CA ILE A 21 -66.36 9.82 20.25
C ILE A 21 -67.29 10.83 19.55
N GLU A 22 -66.74 11.97 19.14
CA GLU A 22 -67.45 13.07 18.46
C GLU A 22 -66.68 13.55 17.20
N PRO A 23 -67.05 13.07 16.00
CA PRO A 23 -66.33 13.40 14.77
C PRO A 23 -66.48 14.87 14.35
N SER A 24 -67.52 15.56 14.83
CA SER A 24 -67.81 16.97 14.52
C SER A 24 -66.78 17.95 15.08
N ASN A 25 -66.14 17.60 16.20
CA ASN A 25 -65.20 18.48 16.90
C ASN A 25 -63.78 18.43 16.31
N VAL A 26 -63.45 17.34 15.62
CA VAL A 26 -62.11 17.09 15.07
C VAL A 26 -62.05 17.35 13.57
N ILE A 27 -63.14 17.07 12.83
CA ILE A 27 -63.26 17.44 11.42
C ILE A 27 -64.08 18.73 11.35
N TRP A 28 -63.40 19.88 11.38
CA TRP A 28 -64.10 21.16 11.36
C TRP A 28 -64.63 21.51 9.96
N TRP A 29 -63.93 21.09 8.90
CA TRP A 29 -64.29 21.39 7.51
C TRP A 29 -65.29 20.38 6.89
N GLY A 30 -66.10 20.84 5.94
CA GLY A 30 -67.02 20.02 5.16
C GLY A 30 -68.45 19.91 5.74
N GLU A 31 -69.38 19.47 4.89
CA GLU A 31 -70.80 19.28 5.23
C GLU A 31 -70.98 18.29 6.40
N TYR A 32 -71.93 18.58 7.29
CA TYR A 32 -72.15 17.84 8.53
C TYR A 32 -72.37 16.33 8.30
N GLU A 33 -73.05 15.96 7.23
CA GLU A 33 -73.33 14.56 6.86
C GLU A 33 -72.08 13.74 6.54
N LYS A 34 -70.96 14.40 6.23
CA LYS A 34 -69.68 13.75 5.92
C LYS A 34 -68.81 13.53 7.16
N LYS A 35 -69.20 14.06 8.32
CA LYS A 35 -68.44 13.98 9.59
C LYS A 35 -68.76 12.67 10.33
N THR A 36 -68.26 11.56 9.80
CA THR A 36 -68.50 10.22 10.36
C THR A 36 -67.26 9.65 11.04
N ARG A 37 -67.46 8.81 12.07
CA ARG A 37 -66.38 8.12 12.80
C ARG A 37 -65.45 7.33 11.87
N LYS A 38 -66.00 6.75 10.80
CA LYS A 38 -65.24 6.00 9.79
C LYS A 38 -64.24 6.89 9.03
N ARG A 39 -64.58 8.16 8.76
CA ARG A 39 -63.67 9.10 8.10
C ARG A 39 -62.61 9.66 9.04
N VAL A 40 -62.94 9.87 10.31
CA VAL A 40 -61.93 10.22 11.33
C VAL A 40 -60.88 9.12 11.41
N LEU A 41 -61.30 7.85 11.45
CA LEU A 41 -60.39 6.72 11.43
C LEU A 41 -59.58 6.65 10.14
N GLY A 42 -60.20 6.96 8.98
CA GLY A 42 -59.49 7.04 7.70
C GLY A 42 -58.37 8.09 7.69
N TYR A 43 -58.66 9.33 8.10
CA TYR A 43 -57.67 10.41 8.04
C TYR A 43 -56.62 10.32 9.16
N TYR A 44 -57.06 10.22 10.40
CA TYR A 44 -56.15 10.24 11.56
C TYR A 44 -55.52 8.86 11.81
N GLY A 45 -56.20 7.77 11.44
CA GLY A 45 -55.63 6.42 11.52
C GLY A 45 -54.52 6.21 10.50
N VAL A 46 -54.70 6.65 9.26
CA VAL A 46 -53.63 6.58 8.24
C VAL A 46 -52.47 7.52 8.59
N ALA A 47 -52.77 8.74 9.08
CA ALA A 47 -51.73 9.67 9.51
C ALA A 47 -50.92 9.16 10.72
N SER A 48 -51.58 8.52 11.70
CA SER A 48 -50.88 7.92 12.85
C SER A 48 -50.01 6.73 12.43
N LEU A 49 -50.46 5.90 11.48
CA LEU A 49 -49.65 4.80 10.96
C LEU A 49 -48.39 5.30 10.23
N ALA A 50 -48.53 6.35 9.40
CA ALA A 50 -47.41 6.95 8.68
C ALA A 50 -46.38 7.59 9.64
N LEU A 51 -46.85 8.30 10.67
CA LEU A 51 -45.98 8.89 11.70
C LEU A 51 -45.26 7.83 12.54
N LEU A 52 -45.93 6.70 12.82
CA LEU A 52 -45.33 5.59 13.56
C LEU A 52 -44.18 4.95 12.76
N LEU A 53 -44.35 4.74 11.45
CA LEU A 53 -43.27 4.24 10.58
C LEU A 53 -42.07 5.21 10.55
N ILE A 54 -42.32 6.51 10.43
CA ILE A 54 -41.25 7.52 10.44
C ILE A 54 -40.51 7.53 11.80
N LEU A 55 -41.22 7.38 12.92
CA LEU A 55 -40.61 7.31 14.25
C LEU A 55 -39.72 6.08 14.44
N VAL A 56 -40.13 4.92 13.90
CA VAL A 56 -39.31 3.69 13.94
C VAL A 56 -38.04 3.86 13.12
N PHE A 57 -38.14 4.32 11.87
CA PHE A 57 -36.98 4.52 10.99
C PHE A 57 -36.01 5.59 11.50
N THR A 58 -36.52 6.68 12.10
CA THR A 58 -35.66 7.75 12.64
C THR A 58 -34.96 7.37 13.94
N HIS A 59 -35.54 6.48 14.75
CA HIS A 59 -34.91 5.97 15.96
C HIS A 59 -33.69 5.09 15.64
N ASP A 60 -33.80 4.21 14.63
CA ASP A 60 -32.67 3.39 14.17
C ASP A 60 -31.52 4.24 13.59
N MET A 61 -31.86 5.30 12.85
CA MET A 61 -30.87 6.24 12.30
C MET A 61 -30.14 7.04 13.40
N SER A 62 -30.85 7.49 14.44
CA SER A 62 -30.26 8.25 15.55
C SER A 62 -29.36 7.40 16.45
N ILE A 63 -29.67 6.11 16.65
CA ILE A 63 -28.84 5.21 17.44
C ILE A 63 -27.55 4.86 16.70
N ASN A 64 -27.61 4.70 15.38
CA ASN A 64 -26.43 4.39 14.57
C ASN A 64 -25.47 5.59 14.48
N SER A 65 -25.97 6.81 14.30
CA SER A 65 -25.12 8.02 14.29
C SER A 65 -24.50 8.34 15.67
N ALA A 66 -25.20 8.06 16.77
CA ALA A 66 -24.65 8.22 18.12
C ALA A 66 -23.58 7.15 18.45
N LYS A 67 -23.70 5.94 17.89
CA LYS A 67 -22.66 4.90 18.00
C LYS A 67 -21.42 5.23 17.17
N GLU A 68 -21.59 5.84 16.00
CA GLU A 68 -20.49 6.30 15.15
C GLU A 68 -19.72 7.47 15.78
N GLU A 69 -20.38 8.46 16.39
CA GLU A 69 -19.69 9.55 17.11
C GLU A 69 -18.95 9.08 18.37
N VAL A 70 -19.49 8.08 19.09
CA VAL A 70 -18.83 7.50 20.28
C VAL A 70 -17.66 6.59 19.89
N GLN A 71 -17.73 5.88 18.75
CA GLN A 71 -16.58 5.15 18.20
C GLN A 71 -15.52 6.09 17.62
N ALA A 72 -15.91 7.16 16.93
CA ALA A 72 -14.97 8.17 16.43
C ALA A 72 -14.25 8.90 17.58
N ARG A 73 -14.94 9.19 18.70
CA ARG A 73 -14.30 9.72 19.91
C ARG A 73 -13.38 8.72 20.60
N LYS A 74 -13.76 7.44 20.70
CA LYS A 74 -12.86 6.41 21.26
C LYS A 74 -11.60 6.18 20.42
N VAL A 75 -11.69 6.21 19.09
CA VAL A 75 -10.51 6.10 18.21
C VAL A 75 -9.60 7.34 18.34
N VAL A 76 -10.16 8.54 18.46
CA VAL A 76 -9.39 9.77 18.67
C VAL A 76 -8.79 9.87 20.08
N GLU A 77 -9.46 9.31 21.09
CA GLU A 77 -9.01 9.31 22.49
C GLU A 77 -7.99 8.20 22.78
N GLU A 78 -8.08 7.04 22.11
CA GLU A 78 -7.01 6.01 22.09
C GLU A 78 -5.78 6.49 21.29
N GLN A 79 -5.95 7.25 20.20
CA GLN A 79 -4.84 7.89 19.49
C GLN A 79 -4.20 9.04 20.29
N LYS A 80 -4.95 9.77 21.12
CA LYS A 80 -4.40 10.79 22.04
C LYS A 80 -3.78 10.21 23.31
N GLN A 81 -4.27 9.08 23.83
CA GLN A 81 -3.62 8.40 24.96
C GLN A 81 -2.36 7.62 24.56
N ALA A 82 -2.20 7.28 23.27
CA ALA A 82 -0.94 6.77 22.73
C ALA A 82 0.15 7.86 22.58
N SER A 83 -0.18 9.16 22.65
CA SER A 83 0.79 10.24 22.46
C SER A 83 1.65 10.56 23.70
N ASN A 84 1.58 9.74 24.76
CA ASN A 84 2.34 9.94 25.99
C ASN A 84 3.00 8.66 26.55
N ILE A 85 3.01 7.58 25.76
CA ILE A 85 3.78 6.37 26.05
C ILE A 85 4.75 6.23 24.89
N GLY A 86 6.03 6.49 25.15
CA GLY A 86 7.09 6.37 24.15
C GLY A 86 6.96 5.07 23.35
N TYR A 87 7.15 5.17 22.03
CA TYR A 87 7.00 4.04 21.13
C TYR A 87 7.84 2.84 21.61
N LYS A 88 7.23 1.66 21.60
CA LYS A 88 7.90 0.41 21.96
C LYS A 88 7.97 -0.47 20.72
N PRO A 89 9.16 -0.71 20.15
CA PRO A 89 9.30 -1.60 19.01
C PRO A 89 8.84 -3.01 19.39
N THR A 90 8.19 -3.66 18.44
CA THR A 90 7.87 -5.09 18.49
C THR A 90 9.15 -5.92 18.50
N THR A 91 9.01 -7.22 18.80
CA THR A 91 10.16 -8.14 18.80
C THR A 91 10.84 -8.24 17.44
N GLU A 92 10.10 -8.17 16.33
CA GLU A 92 10.67 -8.22 14.99
C GLU A 92 11.35 -6.91 14.61
N GLU A 93 10.71 -5.76 14.89
CA GLU A 93 11.33 -4.45 14.66
C GLU A 93 12.63 -4.30 15.46
N LYS A 94 12.67 -4.81 16.69
CA LYS A 94 13.90 -4.81 17.48
C LYS A 94 15.02 -5.63 16.84
N LYS A 95 14.71 -6.80 16.25
CA LYS A 95 15.73 -7.59 15.53
C LYS A 95 16.31 -6.82 14.34
N VAL A 96 15.47 -6.08 13.61
CA VAL A 96 15.93 -5.23 12.50
C VAL A 96 16.79 -4.07 13.02
N LEU A 97 16.37 -3.42 14.11
CA LEU A 97 17.11 -2.34 14.74
C LEU A 97 18.47 -2.78 15.32
N ASP A 98 18.63 -4.05 15.66
CA ASP A 98 19.89 -4.61 16.18
C ASP A 98 20.88 -4.99 15.05
N LYS A 99 20.45 -5.01 13.77
CA LYS A 99 21.27 -5.37 12.61
C LYS A 99 22.00 -4.17 11.99
N HIS A 100 23.05 -4.46 11.23
CA HIS A 100 23.64 -3.49 10.30
C HIS A 100 22.86 -3.46 8.99
N TYR A 101 22.78 -2.28 8.37
CA TYR A 101 22.03 -2.09 7.12
C TYR A 101 22.43 -3.10 6.02
N GLU A 102 23.71 -3.44 5.92
CA GLU A 102 24.24 -4.37 4.92
C GLU A 102 23.76 -5.82 5.10
N ASP A 103 23.33 -6.19 6.32
CA ASP A 103 22.92 -7.54 6.68
C ASP A 103 21.39 -7.75 6.58
N PHE A 104 20.67 -6.75 6.06
CA PHE A 104 19.22 -6.83 5.91
C PHE A 104 18.84 -7.80 4.78
N THR A 105 17.83 -8.61 5.06
CA THR A 105 17.08 -9.34 4.04
C THR A 105 16.05 -8.44 3.36
N SER A 106 15.44 -8.90 2.27
CA SER A 106 14.42 -8.12 1.54
C SER A 106 13.28 -7.68 2.47
N ASP A 107 12.75 -8.59 3.29
CA ASP A 107 11.62 -8.30 4.18
C ASP A 107 12.01 -7.33 5.31
N GLU A 108 13.28 -7.32 5.70
CA GLU A 108 13.81 -6.44 6.74
C GLU A 108 14.04 -5.02 6.23
N PHE A 109 14.36 -4.84 4.93
CA PHE A 109 14.35 -3.52 4.29
C PHE A 109 12.96 -2.89 4.34
N ASP A 110 11.93 -3.63 3.92
CA ASP A 110 10.53 -3.14 3.93
C ASP A 110 10.06 -2.81 5.35
N MET A 111 10.49 -3.61 6.35
CA MET A 111 10.19 -3.36 7.75
C MET A 111 10.88 -2.09 8.26
N PHE A 112 12.15 -1.90 7.92
CA PHE A 112 12.88 -0.70 8.30
C PHE A 112 12.31 0.55 7.64
N GLU A 113 11.92 0.50 6.36
CA GLU A 113 11.31 1.64 5.67
C GLU A 113 10.01 2.09 6.36
N LYS A 114 9.13 1.14 6.72
CA LYS A 114 7.91 1.44 7.49
C LYS A 114 8.22 2.00 8.88
N LEU A 115 9.25 1.47 9.54
CA LEU A 115 9.69 1.92 10.85
C LEU A 115 10.24 3.35 10.76
N GLU A 116 10.97 3.66 9.71
CA GLU A 116 11.52 4.98 9.41
C GLU A 116 10.42 6.01 9.16
N ASP A 117 9.42 5.67 8.34
CA ASP A 117 8.24 6.51 8.09
C ASP A 117 7.47 6.78 9.39
N THR A 118 7.29 5.72 10.19
CA THR A 118 6.63 5.80 11.50
C THR A 118 7.42 6.71 12.45
N TYR A 119 8.75 6.54 12.49
CA TYR A 119 9.66 7.37 13.29
C TYR A 119 9.56 8.85 12.90
N ASP A 120 9.56 9.17 11.61
CA ASP A 120 9.49 10.56 11.15
C ASP A 120 8.16 11.23 11.50
N SER A 121 7.08 10.45 11.63
CA SER A 121 5.76 10.93 12.04
C SER A 121 5.65 11.25 13.55
N PHE A 122 6.57 10.76 14.38
CA PHE A 122 6.52 10.99 15.84
C PHE A 122 7.00 12.38 16.26
N ASN A 123 6.46 12.85 17.40
CA ASN A 123 7.04 13.96 18.15
C ASN A 123 8.35 13.52 18.86
N ASP A 124 9.09 14.48 19.43
CA ASP A 124 10.40 14.18 20.03
C ASP A 124 10.33 13.14 21.16
N GLU A 125 9.27 13.16 21.96
CA GLU A 125 9.07 12.19 23.06
C GLU A 125 8.87 10.76 22.52
N GLY A 126 8.09 10.60 21.45
CA GLY A 126 7.83 9.31 20.79
C GLY A 126 9.06 8.71 20.11
N LYS A 127 10.04 9.54 19.71
CA LYS A 127 11.28 9.11 19.04
C LYS A 127 12.31 8.49 19.98
N THR A 128 12.27 8.84 21.26
CA THR A 128 13.36 8.59 22.22
C THR A 128 13.81 7.11 22.27
N ALA A 129 12.89 6.17 22.14
CA ALA A 129 13.18 4.74 22.32
C ALA A 129 13.98 4.10 21.18
N ILE A 130 13.90 4.64 19.96
CA ILE A 130 14.54 4.05 18.76
C ILE A 130 15.41 5.05 17.99
N LYS A 131 15.52 6.30 18.46
CA LYS A 131 16.23 7.38 17.79
C LYS A 131 17.65 7.03 17.42
N SER A 132 18.43 6.49 18.36
CA SER A 132 19.84 6.14 18.12
C SER A 132 19.98 5.07 17.03
N ASP A 133 19.08 4.09 17.02
CA ASP A 133 19.15 2.96 16.09
C ASP A 133 18.73 3.39 14.68
N ILE A 134 17.65 4.18 14.56
CA ILE A 134 17.23 4.77 13.28
C ILE A 134 18.33 5.67 12.71
N GLU A 135 18.90 6.57 13.52
CA GLU A 135 19.98 7.46 13.06
C GLU A 135 21.24 6.69 12.67
N ARG A 136 21.60 5.64 13.43
CA ARG A 136 22.71 4.73 13.07
C ARG A 136 22.46 4.08 11.71
N ILE A 137 21.31 3.43 11.52
CA ILE A 137 20.99 2.69 10.28
C ILE A 137 20.86 3.65 9.09
N ARG A 138 20.30 4.85 9.28
CA ARG A 138 20.29 5.92 8.25
C ARG A 138 21.70 6.27 7.78
N ASN A 139 22.60 6.50 8.73
CA ASN A 139 23.99 6.83 8.41
C ASN A 139 24.72 5.65 7.73
N GLU A 140 24.48 4.42 8.17
CA GLU A 140 24.99 3.21 7.52
C GLU A 140 24.48 3.10 6.07
N ARG A 141 23.17 3.25 5.85
CA ARG A 141 22.55 3.28 4.52
C ARG A 141 23.20 4.33 3.62
N THR A 142 23.36 5.56 4.11
CA THR A 142 23.98 6.65 3.32
C THR A 142 25.40 6.30 2.93
N LYS A 143 26.22 5.81 3.88
CA LYS A 143 27.60 5.38 3.59
C LYS A 143 27.64 4.23 2.60
N PHE A 144 26.80 3.21 2.80
CA PHE A 144 26.71 2.05 1.91
C PHE A 144 26.33 2.45 0.48
N ILE A 145 25.36 3.35 0.30
CA ILE A 145 24.97 3.88 -1.02
C ILE A 145 26.12 4.67 -1.65
N GLU A 146 26.80 5.53 -0.89
CA GLU A 146 27.92 6.33 -1.39
C GLU A 146 29.11 5.45 -1.81
N GLU A 147 29.47 4.46 -1.00
CA GLU A 147 30.53 3.51 -1.29
C GLU A 147 30.20 2.65 -2.52
N ASN A 148 28.97 2.14 -2.62
CA ASN A 148 28.53 1.40 -3.80
C ASN A 148 28.57 2.26 -5.06
N LYS A 149 28.17 3.53 -4.98
CA LYS A 149 28.22 4.46 -6.12
C LYS A 149 29.67 4.69 -6.58
N LYS A 150 30.59 4.98 -5.66
CA LYS A 150 32.02 5.15 -5.96
C LYS A 150 32.59 3.90 -6.61
N GLN A 151 32.25 2.74 -6.06
CA GLN A 151 32.68 1.47 -6.64
C GLN A 151 32.13 1.26 -8.06
N ILE A 152 30.86 1.55 -8.32
CA ILE A 152 30.27 1.42 -9.65
C ILE A 152 31.01 2.33 -10.64
N GLU A 153 31.32 3.57 -10.25
CA GLU A 153 32.08 4.51 -11.08
C GLU A 153 33.49 3.98 -11.38
N GLU A 154 34.20 3.46 -10.37
CA GLU A 154 35.53 2.86 -10.53
C GLU A 154 35.50 1.61 -11.42
N ASN A 155 34.55 0.70 -11.19
CA ASN A 155 34.38 -0.50 -11.99
C ASN A 155 34.06 -0.14 -13.46
N ASN A 156 33.09 0.75 -13.68
CA ASN A 156 32.71 1.17 -15.04
C ASN A 156 33.89 1.83 -15.77
N LYS A 157 34.72 2.61 -15.07
CA LYS A 157 35.95 3.16 -15.65
C LYS A 157 36.98 2.06 -15.95
N THR A 158 37.19 1.15 -15.02
CA THR A 158 38.19 0.08 -15.14
C THR A 158 37.85 -0.91 -16.26
N TYR A 159 36.57 -1.21 -16.43
CA TYR A 159 36.08 -2.20 -17.39
C TYR A 159 35.40 -1.57 -18.62
N ALA A 160 35.60 -0.27 -18.87
CA ALA A 160 34.97 0.45 -19.96
C ALA A 160 35.19 -0.20 -21.34
N ASP A 161 36.40 -0.69 -21.60
CA ASP A 161 36.71 -1.34 -22.88
C ASP A 161 36.00 -2.68 -23.03
N PHE A 162 35.87 -3.45 -21.94
CA PHE A 162 35.11 -4.69 -21.95
C PHE A 162 33.61 -4.43 -22.16
N MET A 163 33.05 -3.40 -21.51
CA MET A 163 31.66 -2.98 -21.74
C MET A 163 31.44 -2.62 -23.21
N LYS A 164 32.33 -1.83 -23.82
CA LYS A 164 32.26 -1.46 -25.24
C LYS A 164 32.37 -2.68 -26.16
N GLU A 165 33.21 -3.64 -25.83
CA GLU A 165 33.36 -4.88 -26.60
C GLU A 165 32.09 -5.71 -26.61
N ILE A 166 31.42 -5.84 -25.45
CA ILE A 166 30.09 -6.46 -25.36
C ILE A 166 29.11 -5.70 -26.25
N GLU A 167 29.00 -4.38 -26.10
CA GLU A 167 28.04 -3.59 -26.89
C GLU A 167 28.33 -3.62 -28.40
N SER A 168 29.58 -3.79 -28.79
CA SER A 168 29.97 -3.91 -30.21
C SER A 168 29.65 -5.29 -30.77
N SER A 169 29.79 -6.34 -29.94
CA SER A 169 29.54 -7.73 -30.32
C SER A 169 28.05 -8.09 -30.28
N TYR A 170 27.28 -7.45 -29.40
CA TYR A 170 25.86 -7.66 -29.17
C TYR A 170 25.11 -6.33 -29.32
N GLN A 171 24.77 -5.95 -30.55
CA GLN A 171 24.20 -4.62 -30.86
C GLN A 171 22.87 -4.33 -30.17
N SER A 172 22.13 -5.36 -29.75
CA SER A 172 20.89 -5.24 -28.99
C SER A 172 21.11 -5.01 -27.50
N MET A 173 22.35 -5.05 -27.01
CA MET A 173 22.70 -4.97 -25.59
C MET A 173 23.44 -3.66 -25.27
N LYS A 174 23.14 -3.12 -24.08
CA LYS A 174 23.80 -1.97 -23.47
C LYS A 174 24.18 -2.30 -22.04
N VAL A 175 25.47 -2.27 -21.73
CA VAL A 175 25.93 -2.57 -20.38
C VAL A 175 25.72 -1.31 -19.53
N LYS A 176 24.82 -1.42 -18.56
CA LYS A 176 24.44 -0.29 -17.70
C LYS A 176 25.54 0.00 -16.68
N ASP A 177 25.98 -1.03 -15.97
CA ASP A 177 27.00 -0.93 -14.93
C ASP A 177 27.59 -2.28 -14.55
N ILE A 178 28.73 -2.24 -13.88
CA ILE A 178 29.32 -3.34 -13.12
C ILE A 178 29.43 -2.93 -11.65
N SER A 179 28.67 -3.57 -10.78
CA SER A 179 28.61 -3.30 -9.34
C SER A 179 29.26 -4.42 -8.53
N GLY A 180 29.55 -4.19 -7.24
CA GLY A 180 30.11 -5.18 -6.32
C GLY A 180 31.65 -5.27 -6.31
N LYS A 181 32.19 -5.94 -5.29
CA LYS A 181 33.64 -6.12 -5.00
C LYS A 181 34.11 -7.52 -5.42
N ASP A 182 35.38 -7.65 -5.80
CA ASP A 182 36.08 -8.93 -5.96
C ASP A 182 35.31 -10.00 -6.75
N LYS A 183 34.89 -11.09 -6.08
CA LYS A 183 34.16 -12.23 -6.66
C LYS A 183 32.64 -12.12 -6.51
N THR A 184 32.15 -10.94 -6.12
CA THR A 184 30.72 -10.65 -6.00
C THR A 184 30.25 -9.64 -7.04
N LYS A 185 31.03 -9.43 -8.12
CA LYS A 185 30.67 -8.42 -9.11
C LYS A 185 29.46 -8.85 -9.92
N GLN A 186 28.53 -7.93 -10.10
CA GLN A 186 27.36 -8.13 -10.94
C GLN A 186 27.44 -7.20 -12.15
N MET A 187 27.16 -7.74 -13.34
CA MET A 187 26.98 -6.95 -14.55
C MET A 187 25.48 -6.77 -14.84
N ASN A 188 25.06 -5.52 -15.03
CA ASN A 188 23.70 -5.17 -15.40
C ASN A 188 23.63 -4.74 -16.86
N ILE A 189 22.74 -5.35 -17.64
CA ILE A 189 22.61 -5.14 -19.08
C ILE A 189 21.15 -4.80 -19.40
N ASN A 190 20.95 -3.78 -20.23
CA ASN A 190 19.68 -3.55 -20.90
C ASN A 190 19.76 -4.18 -22.30
N MET A 191 18.74 -4.95 -22.68
CA MET A 191 18.66 -5.56 -24.00
C MET A 191 17.33 -5.20 -24.67
N THR A 192 17.38 -4.86 -25.95
CA THR A 192 16.18 -4.75 -26.78
C THR A 192 15.71 -6.13 -27.20
N LEU A 193 14.42 -6.42 -27.01
CA LEU A 193 13.75 -7.65 -27.45
C LEU A 193 14.05 -7.90 -28.93
N LEU A 194 14.48 -9.13 -29.25
CA LEU A 194 14.70 -9.57 -30.62
C LEU A 194 13.37 -9.96 -31.28
N ASN A 195 13.41 -10.79 -32.33
CA ASN A 195 12.19 -11.18 -33.05
C ASN A 195 11.21 -11.95 -32.17
N ASN A 196 11.72 -12.70 -31.19
CA ASN A 196 10.95 -13.48 -30.24
C ASN A 196 11.76 -13.73 -28.95
N LEU A 197 11.11 -14.32 -27.94
CA LEU A 197 11.71 -14.61 -26.64
C LEU A 197 12.82 -15.67 -26.70
N ASP A 198 12.71 -16.65 -27.60
CA ASP A 198 13.71 -17.71 -27.75
C ASP A 198 15.02 -17.17 -28.37
N ASP A 199 14.92 -16.35 -29.42
CA ASP A 199 16.05 -15.64 -30.02
C ASP A 199 16.73 -14.74 -28.96
N THR A 200 15.91 -14.04 -28.17
CA THR A 200 16.39 -13.16 -27.09
C THR A 200 17.14 -13.95 -26.02
N TYR A 201 16.57 -15.07 -25.58
CA TYR A 201 17.21 -15.97 -24.61
C TYR A 201 18.51 -16.56 -25.18
N TYR A 202 18.50 -16.99 -26.43
CA TYR A 202 19.67 -17.54 -27.11
C TYR A 202 20.83 -16.53 -27.15
N GLU A 203 20.55 -15.28 -27.54
CA GLU A 203 21.58 -14.23 -27.59
C GLU A 203 22.13 -13.92 -26.18
N CYS A 204 21.27 -13.91 -25.17
CA CYS A 204 21.69 -13.77 -23.77
C CYS A 204 22.59 -14.93 -23.30
N ALA A 205 22.21 -16.16 -23.61
CA ALA A 205 23.01 -17.34 -23.26
C ALA A 205 24.37 -17.32 -23.98
N LYS A 206 24.37 -16.93 -25.27
CA LYS A 206 25.57 -16.79 -26.10
C LYS A 206 26.54 -15.77 -25.51
N LEU A 207 26.07 -14.61 -25.06
CA LEU A 207 26.90 -13.64 -24.32
C LEU A 207 27.68 -14.30 -23.18
N THR A 208 27.00 -15.09 -22.34
CA THR A 208 27.63 -15.72 -21.17
C THR A 208 28.64 -16.80 -21.54
N LEU A 209 28.45 -17.48 -22.67
CA LEU A 209 29.37 -18.51 -23.17
C LEU A 209 30.61 -17.88 -23.80
N ASP A 210 30.42 -16.93 -24.72
CA ASP A 210 31.51 -16.31 -25.49
C ASP A 210 32.45 -15.51 -24.57
N ASN A 211 31.93 -14.94 -23.49
CA ASN A 211 32.68 -14.08 -22.56
C ASN A 211 33.00 -14.77 -21.23
N GLU A 212 32.73 -16.07 -21.10
CA GLU A 212 32.80 -16.79 -19.82
C GLU A 212 34.16 -16.60 -19.12
N THR A 213 35.26 -16.82 -19.85
CA THR A 213 36.62 -16.72 -19.30
C THR A 213 36.91 -15.31 -18.80
N ARG A 214 36.66 -14.30 -19.63
CA ARG A 214 36.96 -12.91 -19.29
C ARG A 214 36.11 -12.41 -18.13
N MET A 215 34.82 -12.75 -18.10
CA MET A 215 33.92 -12.40 -17.00
C MET A 215 34.38 -13.01 -15.67
N LYS A 216 34.88 -14.26 -15.67
CA LYS A 216 35.48 -14.88 -14.48
C LYS A 216 36.76 -14.20 -14.04
N GLU A 217 37.65 -13.84 -14.97
CA GLU A 217 38.92 -13.18 -14.67
C GLU A 217 38.72 -11.84 -13.97
N ILE A 218 37.71 -11.07 -14.39
CA ILE A 218 37.36 -9.79 -13.75
C ILE A 218 36.42 -9.94 -12.54
N GLY A 219 36.02 -11.18 -12.22
CA GLY A 219 35.26 -11.51 -11.00
C GLY A 219 33.74 -11.29 -11.08
N ILE A 220 33.17 -11.22 -12.28
CA ILE A 220 31.71 -11.19 -12.45
C ILE A 220 31.14 -12.54 -12.03
N ASN A 221 30.29 -12.56 -11.01
CA ASN A 221 29.60 -13.77 -10.58
C ASN A 221 28.15 -13.82 -11.06
N LYS A 222 27.57 -12.67 -11.42
CA LYS A 222 26.16 -12.55 -11.75
C LYS A 222 25.97 -11.59 -12.91
N ILE A 223 25.08 -11.97 -13.83
CA ILE A 223 24.70 -11.16 -14.98
C ILE A 223 23.19 -11.02 -14.91
N ILE A 224 22.69 -9.79 -14.89
CA ILE A 224 21.26 -9.49 -14.93
C ILE A 224 20.99 -8.73 -16.22
N ILE A 225 20.04 -9.25 -17.00
CA ILE A 225 19.66 -8.69 -18.29
C ILE A 225 18.19 -8.29 -18.23
N PHE A 226 17.92 -7.00 -18.36
CA PHE A 226 16.59 -6.42 -18.45
C PHE A 226 16.21 -6.33 -19.92
N VAL A 227 15.17 -7.06 -20.32
CA VAL A 227 14.69 -7.09 -21.70
C VAL A 227 13.52 -6.14 -21.85
N ASN A 228 13.65 -5.19 -22.77
CA ASN A 228 12.59 -4.23 -23.09
C ASN A 228 12.25 -4.32 -24.57
N ASP A 229 11.00 -4.08 -24.94
CA ASP A 229 10.62 -3.97 -26.34
C ASP A 229 11.16 -2.66 -26.98
N LYS A 230 10.81 -2.44 -28.25
CA LYS A 230 11.24 -1.22 -28.96
C LYS A 230 10.61 0.07 -28.41
N ASN A 231 9.52 -0.05 -27.64
CA ASN A 231 8.84 1.06 -26.98
C ASN A 231 9.40 1.33 -25.58
N GLY A 232 10.33 0.48 -25.10
CA GLY A 232 10.89 0.54 -23.76
C GLY A 232 10.04 -0.15 -22.70
N GLU A 233 9.01 -0.91 -23.09
CA GLU A 233 8.20 -1.70 -22.17
C GLU A 233 8.95 -2.96 -21.73
N ASN A 234 9.01 -3.19 -20.43
CA ASN A 234 9.68 -4.35 -19.84
C ASN A 234 8.99 -5.66 -20.25
N GLN A 235 9.75 -6.55 -20.87
CA GLN A 235 9.32 -7.89 -21.31
C GLN A 235 9.80 -9.00 -20.37
N GLY A 236 10.72 -8.69 -19.47
CA GLY A 236 11.18 -9.59 -18.42
C GLY A 236 12.66 -9.45 -18.10
N ILE A 237 13.10 -10.30 -17.17
CA ILE A 237 14.44 -10.32 -16.63
C ILE A 237 15.02 -11.72 -16.80
N LEU A 238 16.24 -11.77 -17.32
CA LEU A 238 17.08 -12.96 -17.28
C LEU A 238 18.21 -12.74 -16.27
N SER A 239 18.51 -13.76 -15.46
CA SER A 239 19.73 -13.75 -14.66
C SER A 239 20.54 -15.02 -14.86
N PHE A 240 21.86 -14.84 -14.93
CA PHE A 240 22.84 -15.91 -15.00
C PHE A 240 23.80 -15.78 -13.82
N GLU A 241 24.07 -16.88 -13.14
CA GLU A 241 24.98 -16.92 -11.99
C GLU A 241 26.09 -17.94 -12.23
N LEU A 242 27.31 -17.58 -11.85
CA LEU A 242 28.49 -18.43 -11.95
C LEU A 242 28.42 -19.55 -10.91
N GLN A 243 28.19 -20.77 -11.37
CA GLN A 243 28.06 -21.96 -10.53
C GLN A 243 28.99 -23.07 -11.01
N SER A 244 29.86 -23.56 -10.13
CA SER A 244 30.84 -24.60 -10.47
C SER A 244 31.68 -24.25 -11.70
N GLY A 245 32.05 -22.97 -11.83
CA GLY A 245 32.85 -22.48 -12.95
C GLY A 245 32.10 -22.35 -14.27
N LYS A 246 30.77 -22.34 -14.31
CA LYS A 246 29.98 -22.01 -15.51
C LYS A 246 28.82 -21.09 -15.19
N TYR A 247 28.47 -20.17 -16.09
CA TYR A 247 27.25 -19.39 -15.92
C TYR A 247 26.02 -20.26 -16.20
N LYS A 248 25.06 -20.25 -15.27
CA LYS A 248 23.80 -20.96 -15.41
C LYS A 248 22.64 -19.98 -15.23
N SER A 249 21.60 -20.14 -16.04
CA SER A 249 20.37 -19.36 -15.86
C SER A 249 19.75 -19.68 -14.49
N LYS A 250 19.46 -18.64 -13.72
CA LYS A 250 18.85 -18.73 -12.38
C LYS A 250 17.44 -18.14 -12.38
N LEU A 251 17.21 -17.08 -13.17
CA LEU A 251 15.91 -16.44 -13.30
C LEU A 251 15.59 -16.25 -14.78
N ASN A 252 14.35 -16.56 -15.14
CA ASN A 252 13.76 -16.20 -16.41
C ASN A 252 12.29 -15.85 -16.16
N THR A 253 11.95 -14.56 -16.28
CA THR A 253 10.58 -14.08 -16.05
C THR A 253 9.81 -13.82 -17.33
N PHE A 254 10.30 -14.29 -18.48
CA PHE A 254 9.53 -14.17 -19.72
C PHE A 254 8.19 -14.88 -19.54
N SER A 255 7.10 -14.13 -19.71
CA SER A 255 5.76 -14.69 -19.78
C SER A 255 5.65 -15.48 -21.08
N ARG A 256 5.54 -16.81 -20.96
CA ARG A 256 5.14 -17.68 -22.08
C ARG A 256 3.67 -17.55 -22.37
#